data_AF-A0A8C2TPS1-F1
#
_entry.id   AF-A0A8C2TPS1-F1
#
_cell.length_a   1.000
_cell.length_b   1.000
_cell.length_c   1.000
_cell.angle_alpha   90.00
_cell.angle_beta   90.00
_cell.angle_gamma   90.00
#
_symmetry.space_group_name_H-M   'P 1'
#
loop_
_entity.id
_entity.type
_entity.pdbx_description
1 polymer ?
#
loop_
_entity_poly.entity_id
_entity_poly.type
_entity_poly.pdbx_seq_one_letter_code
_entity_poly.pdbx_strand_id
1 'polypeptide(L)'
;LSVPGAGLRTTQIYIFFIKSKEELLWPRLQGGFCTSGLTEHRGPLPLGLHFLWGRPCMVQVVVSGLAPSQLVTLRAWLTDEHGERFQARAFYRSDEEGTVDAGRHAALGGNYTGVWPMGLFWFLQPDSLFKRLVKRDVMGSPFLVHLEVFDGLRLVSGQQDNPLAACTAERWYVGPGVQRVPIREGRVRGALLLPPGPGPFPAVIDLFGGAGGLIEFRAGLLASRGFAVLALAFFAYEDLPKGLTQLDLDYFEEAAELLLQHPKVRGPGLGVIGVSKGAEVALAMASFLPQVVATVWINGTSFLYGNPLLYKGLRIPSIPYQTERMLFTELGAMDNSAIFTDPRSPACSASAIPVEKIQGKVLFVVGEADRSFNSKLFAQLAMERLPQDAYRLLSYPGAGHLIEPPGSPLCSISSLRGSPLPVVWGGEPEPHARAQQQSWQEIVQFLELQLSPALAIKL
;
A
#
# COMPACT_ATOMS: atom_id res chain seq x y z
N LEU A 1 25.89 -55.71 9.01
CA LEU A 1 25.23 -54.52 9.59
C LEU A 1 25.87 -53.29 8.95
N SER A 2 25.43 -52.96 7.74
CA SER A 2 25.79 -51.73 7.05
C SER A 2 24.89 -50.61 7.56
N VAL A 3 25.49 -49.61 8.21
CA VAL A 3 24.80 -48.35 8.53
C VAL A 3 24.44 -47.68 7.20
N PRO A 4 23.15 -47.42 6.89
CA PRO A 4 22.79 -46.62 5.72
C PRO A 4 23.36 -45.22 5.91
N GLY A 5 24.13 -44.75 4.93
CA GLY A 5 24.79 -43.46 4.98
C GLY A 5 23.82 -42.34 5.29
N ALA A 6 24.22 -41.47 6.23
CA ALA A 6 23.64 -40.15 6.35
C ALA A 6 23.86 -39.43 5.02
N GLY A 7 22.85 -39.46 4.14
CA GLY A 7 22.84 -38.62 2.95
C GLY A 7 23.04 -37.18 3.39
N LEU A 8 24.02 -36.49 2.80
CA LEU A 8 24.23 -35.06 2.99
C LEU A 8 22.90 -34.35 2.73
N ARG A 9 22.23 -33.90 3.79
CA ARG A 9 21.03 -33.07 3.66
C ARG A 9 21.48 -31.71 3.15
N THR A 10 21.11 -31.36 1.92
CA THR A 10 21.34 -30.02 1.39
C THR A 10 20.23 -29.10 1.89
N THR A 11 20.58 -28.08 2.67
CA THR A 11 19.63 -27.03 3.09
C THR A 11 19.13 -26.29 1.86
N GLN A 12 17.82 -26.09 1.76
CA GLN A 12 17.19 -25.41 0.63
C GLN A 12 16.08 -24.48 1.10
N ILE A 13 15.93 -23.34 0.43
CA ILE A 13 14.82 -22.39 0.62
C ILE A 13 13.82 -22.61 -0.50
N TYR A 14 12.55 -22.74 -0.12
CA TYR A 14 11.39 -22.81 -0.99
C TYR A 14 10.49 -21.61 -0.73
N ILE A 15 9.92 -21.09 -1.80
CA ILE A 15 8.96 -20.00 -1.76
C ILE A 15 7.68 -20.51 -2.42
N PHE A 16 6.62 -20.63 -1.65
CA PHE A 16 5.31 -21.04 -2.14
C PHE A 16 4.35 -19.85 -2.21
N PHE A 17 3.43 -19.90 -3.18
CA PHE A 17 2.32 -18.96 -3.26
C PHE A 17 1.08 -19.61 -2.66
N ILE A 18 0.59 -19.07 -1.55
CA ILE A 18 -0.69 -19.48 -1.00
C ILE A 18 -1.78 -18.72 -1.77
N LYS A 19 -2.53 -19.41 -2.62
CA LYS A 19 -3.82 -18.89 -3.13
C LYS A 19 -4.87 -19.08 -2.05
N SER A 20 -5.59 -18.02 -1.65
CA SER A 20 -6.73 -18.18 -0.75
C SER A 20 -7.86 -18.93 -1.46
N LYS A 21 -8.62 -19.76 -0.73
CA LYS A 21 -9.77 -20.52 -1.26
C LYS A 21 -10.87 -19.61 -1.87
N GLU A 22 -10.90 -18.33 -1.52
CA GLU A 22 -11.91 -17.36 -1.97
C GLU A 22 -11.68 -16.85 -3.41
N GLU A 23 -10.49 -17.04 -3.99
CA GLU A 23 -10.20 -16.63 -5.38
C GLU A 23 -10.73 -17.60 -6.45
N LEU A 24 -11.50 -18.63 -6.07
CA LEU A 24 -12.08 -19.63 -6.99
C LEU A 24 -13.32 -19.17 -7.76
N LEU A 25 -13.77 -17.92 -7.59
CA LEU A 25 -15.02 -17.40 -8.18
C LEU A 25 -14.84 -16.53 -9.45
N TRP A 26 -13.70 -16.59 -10.14
CA TRP A 26 -13.61 -16.05 -11.50
C TRP A 26 -14.24 -17.03 -12.51
N PRO A 27 -15.07 -16.59 -13.48
CA PRO A 27 -15.64 -17.51 -14.47
C PRO A 27 -14.53 -18.14 -15.30
N ARG A 28 -14.49 -19.47 -15.30
CA ARG A 28 -13.70 -20.27 -16.23
C ARG A 28 -14.12 -19.89 -17.66
N LEU A 29 -13.25 -19.20 -18.40
CA LEU A 29 -13.34 -19.18 -19.85
C LEU A 29 -13.06 -20.61 -20.34
N GLN A 30 -14.07 -21.20 -20.98
CA GLN A 30 -14.04 -22.55 -21.53
C GLN A 30 -12.94 -22.68 -22.59
N GLY A 31 -12.13 -23.73 -22.46
CA GLY A 31 -11.20 -24.15 -23.49
C GLY A 31 -10.01 -24.93 -22.93
N GLY A 32 -10.17 -26.24 -22.74
CA GLY A 32 -9.07 -27.16 -22.43
C GLY A 32 -9.27 -27.92 -21.13
N PHE A 33 -9.66 -29.19 -21.24
CA PHE A 33 -9.80 -30.12 -20.13
C PHE A 33 -8.47 -30.29 -19.38
N CYS A 34 -8.47 -30.00 -18.08
CA CYS A 34 -7.60 -30.68 -17.12
C CYS A 34 -8.41 -30.93 -15.84
N THR A 35 -8.62 -32.21 -15.55
CA THR A 35 -9.42 -32.74 -14.45
C THR A 35 -8.89 -32.31 -13.09
N SER A 36 -9.81 -32.12 -12.16
CA SER A 36 -9.62 -31.89 -10.74
C SER A 36 -8.72 -32.93 -10.08
N GLY A 37 -7.69 -32.46 -9.38
CA GLY A 37 -6.88 -33.24 -8.45
C GLY A 37 -5.92 -32.34 -7.68
N LEU A 38 -6.10 -32.26 -6.36
CA LEU A 38 -5.08 -31.74 -5.44
C LEU A 38 -3.76 -32.44 -5.74
N THR A 39 -2.80 -31.71 -6.32
CA THR A 39 -1.41 -32.17 -6.46
C THR A 39 -0.51 -31.07 -5.92
N GLU A 40 -0.01 -31.29 -4.71
CA GLU A 40 1.20 -30.65 -4.20
C GLU A 40 2.32 -30.91 -5.21
N HIS A 41 2.76 -29.88 -5.92
CA HIS A 41 3.95 -29.98 -6.74
C HIS A 41 5.17 -29.87 -5.82
N ARG A 42 5.69 -31.01 -5.35
CA ARG A 42 7.00 -31.11 -4.68
C ARG A 42 8.07 -31.37 -5.74
N GLY A 43 8.70 -30.31 -6.22
CA GLY A 43 9.88 -30.38 -7.08
C GLY A 43 10.58 -29.01 -7.17
N PRO A 44 11.91 -28.95 -7.33
CA PRO A 44 12.62 -27.69 -7.48
C PRO A 44 12.24 -27.04 -8.81
N LEU A 45 11.63 -25.86 -8.73
CA LEU A 45 11.32 -25.01 -9.89
C LEU A 45 12.56 -24.15 -10.23
N PRO A 46 12.85 -23.88 -11.52
CA PRO A 46 14.04 -23.15 -11.93
C PRO A 46 13.99 -21.66 -11.52
N LEU A 47 15.19 -21.05 -11.47
CA LEU A 47 15.48 -19.68 -11.02
C LEU A 47 14.52 -18.61 -11.60
N GLY A 48 13.98 -17.76 -10.72
CA GLY A 48 13.16 -16.58 -11.02
C GLY A 48 11.73 -16.71 -10.52
N LEU A 49 11.47 -16.37 -9.25
CA LEU A 49 10.12 -16.37 -8.66
C LEU A 49 9.51 -14.97 -8.76
N HIS A 50 8.54 -14.78 -9.65
CA HIS A 50 7.83 -13.51 -9.83
C HIS A 50 6.57 -13.43 -8.95
N PHE A 51 6.40 -12.36 -8.17
CA PHE A 51 5.17 -12.14 -7.41
C PHE A 51 4.78 -10.68 -7.29
N LEU A 52 3.47 -10.43 -7.14
CA LEU A 52 2.89 -9.10 -7.10
C LEU A 52 2.71 -8.60 -5.69
N TRP A 53 3.13 -7.37 -5.43
CA TRP A 53 2.81 -6.64 -4.21
C TRP A 53 1.29 -6.56 -4.03
N GLY A 54 0.80 -6.64 -2.81
CA GLY A 54 -0.63 -6.48 -2.53
C GLY A 54 -1.59 -7.52 -3.10
N ARG A 55 -1.26 -8.50 -3.95
CA ARG A 55 -2.14 -9.70 -4.13
C ARG A 55 -2.24 -10.41 -2.78
N PRO A 56 -3.40 -10.98 -2.39
CA PRO A 56 -3.49 -11.83 -1.19
C PRO A 56 -2.77 -13.17 -1.41
N CYS A 57 -1.89 -13.29 -2.42
CA CYS A 57 -0.92 -14.36 -2.51
C CYS A 57 0.10 -14.16 -1.39
N MET A 58 -0.24 -14.65 -0.20
CA MET A 58 0.74 -14.79 0.87
C MET A 58 1.88 -15.64 0.33
N VAL A 59 3.09 -15.11 0.41
CA VAL A 59 4.30 -15.84 0.10
C VAL A 59 4.66 -16.63 1.35
N GLN A 60 4.82 -17.93 1.20
CA GLN A 60 5.22 -18.82 2.27
C GLN A 60 6.68 -19.17 2.08
N VAL A 61 7.51 -18.77 3.05
CA VAL A 61 8.94 -19.09 3.06
C VAL A 61 9.13 -20.38 3.86
N VAL A 62 9.63 -21.41 3.20
CA VAL A 62 9.90 -22.72 3.81
C VAL A 62 11.37 -23.07 3.61
N VAL A 63 12.02 -23.52 4.67
CA VAL A 63 13.38 -24.07 4.63
C VAL A 63 13.29 -25.53 4.96
N SER A 64 13.93 -26.40 4.17
CA SER A 64 14.05 -27.82 4.47
C SER A 64 15.50 -28.28 4.42
N GLY A 65 15.74 -29.51 4.88
CA GLY A 65 17.08 -30.09 4.89
C GLY A 65 17.91 -29.71 6.12
N LEU A 66 17.27 -29.14 7.15
CA LEU A 66 17.90 -28.86 8.44
C LEU A 66 18.00 -30.14 9.29
N ALA A 67 18.80 -30.09 10.35
CA ALA A 67 18.74 -31.07 11.41
C ALA A 67 17.46 -30.85 12.25
N PRO A 68 16.88 -31.90 12.86
CA PRO A 68 15.74 -31.76 13.77
C PRO A 68 16.04 -30.81 14.92
N SER A 69 15.09 -29.93 15.28
CA SER A 69 15.25 -28.94 16.37
C SER A 69 16.45 -27.98 16.22
N GLN A 70 17.01 -27.85 15.03
CA GLN A 70 18.11 -26.93 14.73
C GLN A 70 17.64 -25.48 14.84
N LEU A 71 18.43 -24.65 15.51
CA LEU A 71 18.22 -23.21 15.53
C LEU A 71 18.82 -22.60 14.26
N VAL A 72 18.03 -21.76 13.59
CA VAL A 72 18.45 -21.05 12.38
C VAL A 72 18.01 -19.59 12.41
N THR A 73 18.73 -18.76 11.65
CA THR A 73 18.33 -17.39 11.36
C THR A 73 17.90 -17.28 9.91
N LEU A 74 16.68 -16.81 9.67
CA LEU A 74 16.26 -16.36 8.35
C LEU A 74 16.49 -14.86 8.23
N ARG A 75 17.10 -14.44 7.13
CA ARG A 75 17.30 -13.03 6.79
C ARG A 75 16.69 -12.76 5.42
N ALA A 76 15.97 -11.64 5.32
CA ALA A 76 15.53 -11.05 4.07
C ALA A 76 16.17 -9.67 3.93
N TRP A 77 16.64 -9.34 2.73
CA TRP A 77 17.11 -7.99 2.44
C TRP A 77 16.89 -7.61 0.97
N LEU A 78 16.80 -6.32 0.71
CA LEU A 78 16.73 -5.74 -0.63
C LEU A 78 17.46 -4.39 -0.66
N THR A 79 17.78 -3.92 -1.86
CA THR A 79 18.27 -2.56 -2.08
C THR A 79 17.24 -1.79 -2.91
N ASP A 80 16.88 -0.59 -2.47
CA ASP A 80 15.92 0.25 -3.17
C ASP A 80 16.54 0.97 -4.38
N GLU A 81 15.73 1.74 -5.10
CA GLU A 81 16.15 2.49 -6.31
C GLU A 81 17.14 3.63 -6.02
N HIS A 82 17.38 3.94 -4.74
CA HIS A 82 18.34 4.94 -4.27
C HIS A 82 19.59 4.31 -3.65
N GLY A 83 19.73 2.98 -3.68
CA GLY A 83 20.85 2.27 -3.08
C GLY A 83 20.74 2.05 -1.57
N GLU A 84 19.61 2.39 -0.95
CA GLU A 84 19.37 2.12 0.47
C GLU A 84 19.05 0.63 0.67
N ARG A 85 19.73 0.00 1.62
CA ARG A 85 19.45 -1.38 1.99
C ARG A 85 18.35 -1.44 3.04
N PHE A 86 17.40 -2.33 2.83
CA PHE A 86 16.39 -2.70 3.82
C PHE A 86 16.57 -4.17 4.18
N GLN A 87 16.47 -4.51 5.47
CA GLN A 87 16.62 -5.89 5.93
C GLN A 87 15.72 -6.22 7.12
N ALA A 88 15.40 -7.51 7.24
CA ALA A 88 14.72 -8.11 8.38
C ALA A 88 15.34 -9.48 8.64
N ARG A 89 15.39 -9.87 9.92
CA ARG A 89 15.78 -11.21 10.34
C ARG A 89 14.83 -11.74 11.39
N ALA A 90 14.65 -13.05 11.38
CA ALA A 90 13.89 -13.76 12.39
C ALA A 90 14.54 -15.10 12.72
N PHE A 91 14.41 -15.51 13.96
CA PHE A 91 14.99 -16.74 14.49
C PHE A 91 13.95 -17.84 14.53
N TYR A 92 14.32 -19.04 14.11
CA TYR A 92 13.43 -20.19 14.07
C TYR A 92 14.11 -21.43 14.62
N ARG A 93 13.27 -22.40 15.01
CA ARG A 93 13.68 -23.77 15.28
C ARG A 93 13.00 -24.67 14.26
N SER A 94 13.76 -25.54 13.60
CA SER A 94 13.18 -26.57 12.73
C SER A 94 12.35 -27.57 13.52
N ASP A 95 11.35 -28.15 12.87
CA ASP A 95 10.59 -29.29 13.38
C ASP A 95 11.40 -30.60 13.39
N GLU A 96 10.76 -31.71 13.73
CA GLU A 96 11.37 -33.04 13.75
C GLU A 96 11.81 -33.55 12.37
N GLU A 97 11.21 -33.01 11.29
CA GLU A 97 11.54 -33.35 9.92
C GLU A 97 12.74 -32.52 9.40
N GLY A 98 13.15 -31.49 10.13
CA GLY A 98 14.20 -30.56 9.71
C GLY A 98 13.67 -29.45 8.79
N THR A 99 12.44 -28.99 9.05
CA THR A 99 11.76 -27.96 8.27
C THR A 99 11.45 -26.72 9.13
N VAL A 100 11.62 -25.54 8.55
CA VAL A 100 11.09 -24.27 9.07
C VAL A 100 10.10 -23.71 8.06
N ASP A 101 8.85 -23.58 8.45
CA ASP A 101 7.82 -22.90 7.65
C ASP A 101 7.45 -21.58 8.34
N ALA A 102 7.85 -20.44 7.77
CA ALA A 102 7.61 -19.13 8.37
C ALA A 102 6.12 -18.77 8.51
N GLY A 103 5.25 -19.46 7.77
CA GLY A 103 3.79 -19.31 7.87
C GLY A 103 3.13 -20.15 8.97
N ARG A 104 3.85 -21.12 9.55
CA ARG A 104 3.30 -22.06 10.54
C ARG A 104 4.11 -22.07 11.84
N HIS A 105 5.43 -21.92 11.76
CA HIS A 105 6.33 -21.89 12.89
C HIS A 105 6.51 -20.47 13.38
N ALA A 106 6.43 -20.28 14.69
CA ALA A 106 6.60 -18.98 15.31
C ALA A 106 8.06 -18.53 15.25
N ALA A 107 8.28 -17.29 14.83
CA ALA A 107 9.57 -16.64 15.03
C ALA A 107 9.83 -16.49 16.54
N LEU A 108 11.01 -16.92 16.96
CA LEU A 108 11.47 -16.92 18.35
C LEU A 108 12.08 -15.57 18.78
N GLY A 109 12.29 -14.66 17.83
CA GLY A 109 12.95 -13.37 18.02
C GLY A 109 13.50 -12.82 16.71
N GLY A 110 14.14 -11.66 16.80
CA GLY A 110 14.64 -10.90 15.65
C GLY A 110 13.87 -9.59 15.52
N ASN A 111 13.54 -9.20 14.29
CA ASN A 111 12.73 -8.01 14.02
C ASN A 111 11.25 -8.20 14.38
N TYR A 112 10.80 -9.43 14.62
CA TYR A 112 9.44 -9.77 15.06
C TYR A 112 9.41 -11.13 15.79
N THR A 113 8.28 -11.43 16.44
CA THR A 113 8.03 -12.71 17.12
C THR A 113 6.65 -13.27 16.75
N GLY A 114 6.44 -14.57 16.94
CA GLY A 114 5.16 -15.21 16.62
C GLY A 114 5.02 -15.61 15.15
N VAL A 115 3.82 -16.01 14.75
CA VAL A 115 3.56 -16.54 13.39
C VAL A 115 3.16 -15.39 12.46
N TRP A 116 4.09 -15.04 11.57
CA TRP A 116 3.93 -13.98 10.59
C TRP A 116 4.41 -14.49 9.23
N PRO A 117 3.50 -15.03 8.37
CA PRO A 117 3.89 -15.65 7.10
C PRO A 117 4.72 -14.75 6.19
N MET A 118 4.43 -13.45 6.21
CA MET A 118 5.13 -12.42 5.45
C MET A 118 6.04 -11.54 6.33
N GLY A 119 6.38 -11.99 7.55
CA GLY A 119 7.10 -11.17 8.52
C GLY A 119 8.47 -10.69 8.01
N LEU A 120 9.19 -11.53 7.26
CA LEU A 120 10.44 -11.16 6.60
C LEU A 120 10.31 -10.01 5.58
N PHE A 121 9.10 -9.70 5.14
CA PHE A 121 8.80 -8.60 4.22
C PHE A 121 8.17 -7.39 4.94
N TRP A 122 7.26 -7.64 5.90
CA TRP A 122 6.56 -6.60 6.67
C TRP A 122 7.46 -5.86 7.64
N PHE A 123 8.50 -6.52 8.14
CA PHE A 123 9.38 -5.96 9.16
C PHE A 123 10.76 -5.59 8.62
N LEU A 124 10.87 -5.36 7.31
CA LEU A 124 12.06 -4.77 6.70
C LEU A 124 12.32 -3.39 7.33
N GLN A 125 13.56 -3.14 7.73
CA GLN A 125 14.02 -1.85 8.26
C GLN A 125 15.18 -1.35 7.42
N PRO A 126 15.27 -0.03 7.15
CA PRO A 126 16.42 0.52 6.45
C PRO A 126 17.67 0.44 7.33
N ASP A 127 18.84 0.32 6.69
CA ASP A 127 20.12 0.39 7.38
C ASP A 127 20.40 1.82 7.87
N SER A 128 19.91 2.82 7.14
CA SER A 128 19.99 4.24 7.50
C SER A 128 18.68 4.77 8.10
N LEU A 129 18.79 5.68 9.06
CA LEU A 129 17.64 6.37 9.63
C LEU A 129 16.86 7.17 8.58
N PHE A 130 15.55 7.31 8.83
CA PHE A 130 14.63 8.18 8.10
C PHE A 130 14.42 7.84 6.61
N LYS A 131 14.63 6.58 6.25
CA LYS A 131 14.38 6.08 4.90
C LYS A 131 13.02 5.38 4.82
N ARG A 132 12.32 5.61 3.70
CA ARG A 132 11.05 4.97 3.36
C ARG A 132 11.25 4.16 2.11
N LEU A 133 10.86 2.88 2.14
CA LEU A 133 10.88 2.04 0.94
C LEU A 133 9.74 2.48 0.00
N VAL A 134 10.09 3.02 -1.16
CA VAL A 134 9.11 3.45 -2.18
C VAL A 134 9.54 2.94 -3.53
N LYS A 135 8.63 2.28 -4.26
CA LYS A 135 8.86 1.91 -5.66
C LYS A 135 8.42 3.05 -6.58
N ARG A 136 9.35 3.58 -7.38
CA ARG A 136 9.06 4.60 -8.42
C ARG A 136 8.93 3.96 -9.79
N ASP A 137 9.87 3.11 -10.19
CA ASP A 137 9.79 2.39 -11.46
C ASP A 137 8.98 1.10 -11.28
N VAL A 138 7.65 1.23 -11.43
CA VAL A 138 6.73 0.10 -11.24
C VAL A 138 6.69 -0.87 -12.42
N MET A 139 7.16 -0.46 -13.61
CA MET A 139 7.07 -1.22 -14.86
C MET A 139 8.39 -1.88 -15.27
N GLY A 140 9.51 -1.17 -15.10
CA GLY A 140 10.80 -1.57 -15.66
C GLY A 140 11.56 -2.57 -14.80
N SER A 141 11.28 -2.65 -13.49
CA SER A 141 12.03 -3.51 -12.58
C SER A 141 11.23 -3.96 -11.36
N PRO A 142 11.44 -5.19 -10.85
CA PRO A 142 10.97 -5.59 -9.53
C PRO A 142 11.91 -5.08 -8.43
N PHE A 143 11.48 -5.20 -7.16
CA PHE A 143 12.45 -5.30 -6.07
C PHE A 143 12.98 -6.73 -5.99
N LEU A 144 14.30 -6.86 -5.91
CA LEU A 144 14.97 -8.15 -5.69
C LEU A 144 15.11 -8.38 -4.19
N VAL A 145 14.36 -9.34 -3.65
CA VAL A 145 14.42 -9.70 -2.23
C VAL A 145 15.30 -10.94 -2.09
N HIS A 146 16.45 -10.77 -1.47
CA HIS A 146 17.38 -11.84 -1.16
C HIS A 146 16.97 -12.49 0.16
N LEU A 147 16.80 -13.81 0.13
CA LEU A 147 16.48 -14.63 1.31
C LEU A 147 17.64 -15.54 1.60
N GLU A 148 18.02 -15.61 2.87
CA GLU A 148 19.20 -16.34 3.33
C GLU A 148 18.87 -17.09 4.62
N VAL A 149 19.40 -18.31 4.75
CA VAL A 149 19.36 -19.09 5.98
C VAL A 149 20.75 -19.20 6.56
N PHE A 150 20.90 -18.96 7.86
CA PHE A 150 22.15 -19.15 8.59
C PHE A 150 21.97 -20.20 9.68
N ASP A 151 23.04 -20.94 9.94
CA ASP A 151 23.11 -21.83 11.10
C ASP A 151 23.22 -21.05 12.41
N GLY A 152 22.40 -21.42 13.39
CA GLY A 152 22.35 -20.78 14.69
C GLY A 152 21.70 -19.38 14.69
N LEU A 153 21.80 -18.71 15.85
CA LEU A 153 21.26 -17.37 16.06
C LEU A 153 22.30 -16.30 15.68
N ARG A 154 21.99 -15.51 14.65
CA ARG A 154 22.84 -14.40 14.19
C ARG A 154 22.32 -13.08 14.78
N LEU A 155 22.85 -12.74 15.95
CA LEU A 155 22.50 -11.51 16.68
C LEU A 155 23.20 -10.26 16.14
N VAL A 156 24.34 -10.41 15.49
CA VAL A 156 25.11 -9.30 14.89
C VAL A 156 25.40 -9.65 13.43
N SER A 157 25.25 -8.69 12.52
CA SER A 157 25.61 -8.87 11.11
C SER A 157 27.14 -8.81 10.98
N GLY A 158 27.79 -9.92 10.60
CA GLY A 158 29.24 -10.01 10.42
C GLY A 158 29.66 -10.05 8.95
N GLN A 159 30.93 -9.71 8.66
CA GLN A 159 31.49 -9.71 7.29
C GLN A 159 31.72 -11.12 6.70
N GLN A 160 31.58 -12.19 7.48
CA GLN A 160 31.81 -13.59 7.04
C GLN A 160 30.62 -14.51 7.37
N ASP A 161 29.40 -14.05 7.14
CA ASP A 161 28.23 -14.91 7.25
C ASP A 161 28.01 -15.67 5.93
N ASN A 162 28.49 -16.93 5.86
CA ASN A 162 28.16 -17.84 4.77
C ASN A 162 26.79 -18.48 5.02
N PRO A 163 25.77 -18.23 4.19
CA PRO A 163 24.46 -18.83 4.37
C PRO A 163 24.50 -20.34 4.08
N LEU A 164 23.70 -21.11 4.83
CA LEU A 164 23.40 -22.52 4.54
C LEU A 164 22.70 -22.67 3.19
N ALA A 165 21.85 -21.71 2.85
CA ALA A 165 21.14 -21.61 1.58
C ALA A 165 20.76 -20.16 1.32
N ALA A 166 20.68 -19.77 0.06
CA ALA A 166 20.20 -18.46 -0.35
C ALA A 166 19.37 -18.57 -1.63
N CYS A 167 18.39 -17.69 -1.77
CA CYS A 167 17.63 -17.53 -3.01
C CYS A 167 17.25 -16.06 -3.19
N THR A 168 16.76 -15.70 -4.38
CA THR A 168 16.26 -14.35 -4.67
C THR A 168 14.85 -14.45 -5.23
N ALA A 169 13.98 -13.60 -4.70
CA ALA A 169 12.58 -13.51 -5.08
C ALA A 169 12.32 -12.15 -5.72
N GLU A 170 11.59 -12.12 -6.83
CA GLU A 170 11.25 -10.89 -7.52
C GLU A 170 9.89 -10.37 -7.13
N ARG A 171 9.87 -9.14 -6.65
CA ARG A 171 8.66 -8.49 -6.17
C ARG A 171 8.24 -7.35 -7.10
N TRP A 172 7.21 -7.60 -7.89
CA TRP A 172 6.64 -6.71 -8.89
C TRP A 172 5.49 -5.86 -8.32
N TYR A 173 5.31 -4.65 -8.84
CA TYR A 173 4.21 -3.75 -8.49
C TYR A 173 3.13 -3.64 -9.59
N VAL A 174 3.28 -4.39 -10.67
CA VAL A 174 2.33 -4.46 -11.79
C VAL A 174 2.21 -5.90 -12.28
N GLY A 175 0.97 -6.32 -12.51
CA GLY A 175 0.63 -7.65 -12.96
C GLY A 175 1.07 -7.91 -14.39
N PRO A 176 1.29 -9.18 -14.77
CA PRO A 176 1.56 -9.53 -16.16
C PRO A 176 0.49 -8.95 -17.09
N GLY A 177 0.94 -8.24 -18.13
CA GLY A 177 0.07 -7.65 -19.15
C GLY A 177 -0.60 -6.32 -18.78
N VAL A 178 -0.35 -5.77 -17.57
CA VAL A 178 -0.75 -4.40 -17.26
C VAL A 178 0.00 -3.43 -18.18
N GLN A 179 -0.72 -2.49 -18.79
CA GLN A 179 -0.16 -1.47 -19.67
C GLN A 179 -0.06 -0.15 -18.92
N ARG A 180 1.05 0.58 -19.09
CA ARG A 180 1.22 1.93 -18.57
C ARG A 180 1.20 2.93 -19.73
N VAL A 181 0.28 3.88 -19.67
CA VAL A 181 0.12 4.96 -20.64
C VAL A 181 0.38 6.30 -19.93
N PRO A 182 1.49 7.01 -20.23
CA PRO A 182 1.70 8.36 -19.70
C PRO A 182 0.60 9.31 -20.18
N ILE A 183 0.05 10.12 -19.27
CA ILE A 183 -0.97 11.13 -19.57
C ILE A 183 -0.32 12.50 -19.60
N ARG A 184 -0.41 13.16 -20.76
CA ARG A 184 0.04 14.53 -21.01
C ARG A 184 -0.97 15.29 -21.88
N GLU A 185 -2.24 15.20 -21.51
CA GLU A 185 -3.35 15.80 -22.25
C GLU A 185 -3.80 17.08 -21.55
N GLY A 186 -3.88 18.17 -22.30
CA GLY A 186 -4.13 19.49 -21.71
C GLY A 186 -3.11 19.78 -20.60
N ARG A 187 -3.62 20.17 -19.42
CA ARG A 187 -2.80 20.36 -18.21
C ARG A 187 -2.67 19.10 -17.34
N VAL A 188 -3.46 18.06 -17.59
CA VAL A 188 -3.46 16.83 -16.78
C VAL A 188 -2.15 16.07 -16.95
N ARG A 189 -1.51 15.73 -15.83
CA ARG A 189 -0.28 14.92 -15.79
C ARG A 189 -0.43 13.71 -14.89
N GLY A 190 -0.12 12.54 -15.43
CA GLY A 190 -0.22 11.29 -14.68
C GLY A 190 0.22 10.07 -15.48
N ALA A 191 -0.13 8.91 -14.98
CA ALA A 191 0.01 7.65 -15.70
C ALA A 191 -1.26 6.84 -15.54
N LEU A 192 -1.83 6.39 -16.67
CA LEU A 192 -2.95 5.48 -16.72
C LEU A 192 -2.42 4.04 -16.78
N LEU A 193 -2.76 3.24 -15.78
CA LEU A 193 -2.44 1.82 -15.71
C LEU A 193 -3.68 1.01 -16.08
N LEU A 194 -3.60 0.23 -17.15
CA LEU A 194 -4.69 -0.54 -17.71
C LEU A 194 -4.49 -2.03 -17.47
N PRO A 195 -5.51 -2.76 -16.99
CA PRO A 195 -5.46 -4.21 -16.92
C PRO A 195 -5.30 -4.85 -18.31
N PRO A 196 -4.78 -6.08 -18.39
CA PRO A 196 -4.80 -6.84 -19.63
C PRO A 196 -6.23 -7.16 -20.07
N GLY A 197 -6.45 -7.24 -21.38
CA GLY A 197 -7.74 -7.63 -21.97
C GLY A 197 -8.46 -6.51 -22.70
N PRO A 198 -9.67 -6.81 -23.23
CA PRO A 198 -10.41 -5.89 -24.09
C PRO A 198 -11.04 -4.70 -23.35
N GLY A 199 -11.27 -4.82 -22.03
CA GLY A 199 -12.08 -3.86 -21.27
C GLY A 199 -13.58 -3.94 -21.64
N PRO A 200 -14.39 -2.94 -21.27
CA PRO A 200 -14.02 -1.78 -20.45
C PRO A 200 -13.85 -2.16 -18.97
N PHE A 201 -13.03 -1.42 -18.25
CA PHE A 201 -12.67 -1.66 -16.85
C PHE A 201 -13.26 -0.59 -15.93
N PRO A 202 -13.67 -0.90 -14.68
CA PRO A 202 -13.98 0.12 -13.69
C PRO A 202 -12.79 1.07 -13.50
N ALA A 203 -13.06 2.38 -13.47
CA ALA A 203 -12.04 3.41 -13.37
C ALA A 203 -11.81 3.88 -11.93
N VAL A 204 -10.54 4.16 -11.60
CA VAL A 204 -10.13 4.75 -10.32
C VAL A 204 -9.10 5.86 -10.56
N ILE A 205 -9.23 6.99 -9.88
CA ILE A 205 -8.17 8.00 -9.78
C ILE A 205 -7.42 7.78 -8.46
N ASP A 206 -6.09 7.69 -8.54
CA ASP A 206 -5.20 7.45 -7.41
C ASP A 206 -4.39 8.71 -7.05
N LEU A 207 -4.55 9.19 -5.82
CA LEU A 207 -3.99 10.44 -5.30
C LEU A 207 -3.11 10.22 -4.06
N PHE A 208 -1.87 10.68 -4.13
CA PHE A 208 -0.95 10.72 -2.99
C PHE A 208 -0.88 12.10 -2.33
N GLY A 209 -0.24 12.16 -1.17
CA GLY A 209 -0.21 13.35 -0.30
C GLY A 209 0.81 14.43 -0.69
N GLY A 210 1.20 15.22 0.32
CA GLY A 210 2.02 16.42 0.18
C GLY A 210 3.47 16.24 -0.28
N ALA A 211 3.88 15.05 -0.72
CA ALA A 211 5.22 14.83 -1.30
C ALA A 211 5.36 15.42 -2.72
N GLY A 212 4.23 15.56 -3.42
CA GLY A 212 4.19 15.90 -4.84
C GLY A 212 4.84 14.83 -5.72
N GLY A 213 4.98 15.14 -7.02
CA GLY A 213 5.46 14.17 -7.99
C GLY A 213 4.37 13.17 -8.40
N LEU A 214 4.79 12.16 -9.16
CA LEU A 214 3.94 11.04 -9.56
C LEU A 214 4.34 9.78 -8.77
N ILE A 215 3.35 9.09 -8.20
CA ILE A 215 3.52 7.85 -7.43
C ILE A 215 2.55 6.82 -8.02
N GLU A 216 3.08 5.69 -8.46
CA GLU A 216 2.31 4.74 -9.28
C GLU A 216 2.13 3.36 -8.63
N PHE A 217 2.83 3.09 -7.51
CA PHE A 217 2.88 1.74 -6.95
C PHE A 217 1.52 1.24 -6.47
N ARG A 218 0.63 2.11 -5.98
CA ARG A 218 -0.73 1.70 -5.58
C ARG A 218 -1.63 1.50 -6.80
N ALA A 219 -1.57 2.41 -7.77
CA ALA A 219 -2.25 2.29 -9.04
C ALA A 219 -1.89 1.00 -9.80
N GLY A 220 -0.61 0.62 -9.82
CA GLY A 220 -0.16 -0.62 -10.46
C GLY A 220 -0.81 -1.87 -9.84
N LEU A 221 -1.02 -1.86 -8.54
CA LEU A 221 -1.61 -2.98 -7.81
C LEU A 221 -3.11 -3.07 -7.91
N LEU A 222 -3.78 -1.93 -8.06
CA LEU A 222 -5.20 -1.87 -8.42
C LEU A 222 -5.40 -2.27 -9.89
N ALA A 223 -4.54 -1.84 -10.82
CA ALA A 223 -4.62 -2.25 -12.22
C ALA A 223 -4.42 -3.76 -12.40
N SER A 224 -3.56 -4.35 -11.57
CA SER A 224 -3.36 -5.81 -11.48
C SER A 224 -4.59 -6.60 -11.02
N ARG A 225 -5.67 -5.90 -10.62
CA ARG A 225 -6.96 -6.43 -10.14
C ARG A 225 -8.13 -6.06 -11.04
N GLY A 226 -7.87 -5.52 -12.23
CA GLY A 226 -8.93 -5.24 -13.19
C GLY A 226 -9.51 -3.83 -13.13
N PHE A 227 -8.89 -2.89 -12.43
CA PHE A 227 -9.25 -1.48 -12.48
C PHE A 227 -8.42 -0.71 -13.52
N ALA A 228 -9.02 0.17 -14.31
CA ALA A 228 -8.25 1.19 -15.04
C ALA A 228 -7.91 2.32 -14.06
N VAL A 229 -6.62 2.54 -13.77
CA VAL A 229 -6.22 3.44 -12.68
C VAL A 229 -5.36 4.58 -13.18
N LEU A 230 -5.82 5.82 -12.99
CA LEU A 230 -5.05 7.02 -13.24
C LEU A 230 -4.30 7.42 -11.98
N ALA A 231 -3.00 7.14 -11.91
CA ALA A 231 -2.12 7.79 -10.95
C ALA A 231 -1.99 9.26 -11.34
N LEU A 232 -2.54 10.16 -10.53
CA LEU A 232 -2.66 11.57 -10.87
C LEU A 232 -1.67 12.41 -10.04
N ALA A 233 -0.75 13.07 -10.73
CA ALA A 233 0.06 14.12 -10.12
C ALA A 233 -0.74 15.43 -10.12
N PHE A 234 -0.53 16.30 -9.13
CA PHE A 234 -1.19 17.62 -9.10
C PHE A 234 -0.25 18.78 -8.70
N PHE A 235 1.01 18.47 -8.36
CA PHE A 235 2.11 19.44 -8.22
C PHE A 235 3.48 18.73 -8.20
N ALA A 236 4.56 19.50 -8.37
CA ALA A 236 5.96 19.06 -8.32
C ALA A 236 6.32 17.91 -9.27
N TYR A 237 5.64 17.84 -10.42
CA TYR A 237 5.81 16.84 -11.47
C TYR A 237 5.76 17.48 -12.85
N GLU A 238 6.75 17.21 -13.70
CA GLU A 238 6.87 17.78 -15.06
C GLU A 238 6.65 19.31 -15.08
N ASP A 239 5.69 19.79 -15.85
CA ASP A 239 5.32 21.19 -16.02
C ASP A 239 4.23 21.68 -15.04
N LEU A 240 3.81 20.85 -14.09
CA LEU A 240 2.92 21.28 -13.00
C LEU A 240 3.61 22.27 -12.04
N PRO A 241 2.83 23.06 -11.27
CA PRO A 241 3.38 23.98 -10.27
C PRO A 241 4.38 23.30 -9.34
N LYS A 242 5.50 23.97 -9.05
CA LYS A 242 6.57 23.41 -8.19
C LYS A 242 6.15 23.18 -6.74
N GLY A 243 5.16 23.93 -6.27
CA GLY A 243 4.58 23.82 -4.94
C GLY A 243 3.06 23.90 -5.01
N LEU A 244 2.41 23.38 -3.97
CA LEU A 244 0.96 23.43 -3.84
C LEU A 244 0.57 24.74 -3.17
N THR A 245 0.00 25.68 -3.93
CA THR A 245 -0.49 26.96 -3.39
C THR A 245 -1.99 26.92 -3.13
N GLN A 246 -2.74 26.29 -4.02
CA GLN A 246 -4.19 26.10 -3.96
C GLN A 246 -4.57 24.76 -4.58
N LEU A 247 -5.74 24.25 -4.21
CA LEU A 247 -6.39 23.12 -4.87
C LEU A 247 -7.32 23.66 -5.94
N ASP A 248 -6.93 23.50 -7.20
CA ASP A 248 -7.74 23.85 -8.37
C ASP A 248 -8.61 22.65 -8.73
N LEU A 249 -9.90 22.69 -8.43
CA LEU A 249 -10.79 21.56 -8.64
C LEU A 249 -11.14 21.32 -10.11
N ASP A 250 -11.05 22.36 -10.95
CA ASP A 250 -11.23 22.21 -12.40
C ASP A 250 -10.17 21.25 -12.96
N TYR A 251 -8.96 21.18 -12.38
CA TYR A 251 -7.89 20.25 -12.79
C TYR A 251 -8.29 18.78 -12.57
N PHE A 252 -8.90 18.52 -11.43
CA PHE A 252 -9.34 17.18 -11.05
C PHE A 252 -10.61 16.78 -11.79
N GLU A 253 -11.48 17.75 -12.14
CA GLU A 253 -12.62 17.53 -13.05
C GLU A 253 -12.14 17.14 -14.46
N GLU A 254 -11.19 17.88 -15.04
CA GLU A 254 -10.57 17.55 -16.33
C GLU A 254 -9.96 16.13 -16.34
N ALA A 255 -9.26 15.76 -15.27
CA ALA A 255 -8.69 14.41 -15.14
C ALA A 255 -9.77 13.31 -15.05
N ALA A 256 -10.87 13.58 -14.36
CA ALA A 256 -12.01 12.67 -14.28
C ALA A 256 -12.71 12.50 -15.63
N GLU A 257 -12.94 13.59 -16.36
CA GLU A 257 -13.54 13.57 -17.69
C GLU A 257 -12.66 12.83 -18.69
N LEU A 258 -11.35 13.11 -18.70
CA LEU A 258 -10.37 12.42 -19.54
C LEU A 258 -10.41 10.90 -19.28
N LEU A 259 -10.40 10.49 -18.01
CA LEU A 259 -10.43 9.07 -17.67
C LEU A 259 -11.73 8.40 -18.15
N LEU A 260 -12.89 9.05 -17.98
CA LEU A 260 -14.18 8.52 -18.40
C LEU A 260 -14.35 8.45 -19.92
N GLN A 261 -13.68 9.32 -20.67
CA GLN A 261 -13.69 9.30 -22.14
C GLN A 261 -12.80 8.20 -22.74
N HIS A 262 -11.92 7.58 -21.94
CA HIS A 262 -11.02 6.55 -22.44
C HIS A 262 -11.80 5.30 -22.89
N PRO A 263 -11.56 4.73 -24.09
CA PRO A 263 -12.39 3.66 -24.67
C PRO A 263 -12.38 2.34 -23.87
N LYS A 264 -11.36 2.13 -23.05
CA LYS A 264 -11.27 0.97 -22.14
C LYS A 264 -11.81 1.23 -20.74
N VAL A 265 -12.44 2.37 -20.48
CA VAL A 265 -13.02 2.70 -19.16
C VAL A 265 -14.53 2.48 -19.18
N ARG A 266 -15.04 1.86 -18.11
CA ARG A 266 -16.47 1.67 -17.88
C ARG A 266 -17.01 2.90 -17.15
N GLY A 267 -17.80 3.72 -17.84
CA GLY A 267 -18.64 4.76 -17.24
C GLY A 267 -19.94 4.20 -16.62
N PRO A 268 -20.81 5.06 -16.07
CA PRO A 268 -20.73 6.53 -16.10
C PRO A 268 -19.92 7.16 -14.94
N GLY A 269 -19.58 6.39 -13.91
CA GLY A 269 -18.88 6.90 -12.72
C GLY A 269 -17.51 6.25 -12.51
N LEU A 270 -16.69 6.88 -11.67
CA LEU A 270 -15.36 6.41 -11.27
C LEU A 270 -15.20 6.41 -9.76
N GLY A 271 -14.19 5.67 -9.29
CA GLY A 271 -13.71 5.73 -7.92
C GLY A 271 -12.57 6.72 -7.75
N VAL A 272 -12.39 7.26 -6.55
CA VAL A 272 -11.19 8.01 -6.18
C VAL A 272 -10.60 7.39 -4.92
N ILE A 273 -9.29 7.18 -4.89
CA ILE A 273 -8.55 6.75 -3.71
C ILE A 273 -7.47 7.77 -3.38
N GLY A 274 -7.49 8.27 -2.15
CA GLY A 274 -6.59 9.31 -1.68
C GLY A 274 -5.91 8.94 -0.37
N VAL A 275 -4.66 9.37 -0.18
CA VAL A 275 -3.98 9.34 1.13
C VAL A 275 -3.49 10.73 1.52
N SER A 276 -3.61 11.11 2.80
CA SER A 276 -3.13 12.40 3.33
C SER A 276 -3.77 13.58 2.58
N LYS A 277 -2.99 14.52 2.05
CA LYS A 277 -3.51 15.61 1.19
C LYS A 277 -4.32 15.10 -0.02
N GLY A 278 -3.96 13.93 -0.57
CA GLY A 278 -4.73 13.29 -1.63
C GLY A 278 -6.11 12.82 -1.18
N ALA A 279 -6.29 12.48 0.10
CA ALA A 279 -7.59 12.15 0.68
C ALA A 279 -8.47 13.40 0.89
N GLU A 280 -7.87 14.53 1.27
CA GLU A 280 -8.56 15.84 1.29
C GLU A 280 -9.10 16.19 -0.12
N VAL A 281 -8.26 16.03 -1.15
CA VAL A 281 -8.66 16.22 -2.56
C VAL A 281 -9.75 15.22 -2.96
N ALA A 282 -9.59 13.93 -2.63
CA ALA A 282 -10.57 12.90 -2.98
C ALA A 282 -11.97 13.20 -2.40
N LEU A 283 -12.02 13.69 -1.16
CA LEU A 283 -13.27 14.08 -0.52
C LEU A 283 -13.88 15.32 -1.18
N ALA A 284 -13.06 16.30 -1.57
CA ALA A 284 -13.52 17.44 -2.33
C ALA A 284 -14.06 17.05 -3.72
N MET A 285 -13.35 16.16 -4.45
CA MET A 285 -13.84 15.61 -5.72
C MET A 285 -15.22 14.96 -5.53
N ALA A 286 -15.38 14.12 -4.50
CA ALA A 286 -16.66 13.48 -4.20
C ALA A 286 -17.81 14.46 -3.90
N SER A 287 -17.49 15.60 -3.27
CA SER A 287 -18.48 16.63 -2.91
C SER A 287 -18.97 17.48 -4.09
N PHE A 288 -18.16 17.61 -5.14
CA PHE A 288 -18.40 18.57 -6.23
C PHE A 288 -18.54 17.93 -7.60
N LEU A 289 -18.02 16.72 -7.81
CA LEU A 289 -18.01 16.01 -9.08
C LEU A 289 -18.99 14.83 -9.02
N PRO A 290 -20.16 14.91 -9.69
CA PRO A 290 -21.19 13.86 -9.62
C PRO A 290 -20.72 12.51 -10.20
N GLN A 291 -19.69 12.50 -11.05
CA GLN A 291 -19.11 11.26 -11.57
C GLN A 291 -18.33 10.44 -10.54
N VAL A 292 -18.04 10.98 -9.35
CA VAL A 292 -17.33 10.24 -8.29
C VAL A 292 -18.33 9.45 -7.45
N VAL A 293 -18.42 8.14 -7.70
CA VAL A 293 -19.43 7.26 -7.07
C VAL A 293 -18.86 6.46 -5.89
N ALA A 294 -17.53 6.34 -5.79
CA ALA A 294 -16.84 5.62 -4.73
C ALA A 294 -15.61 6.39 -4.27
N THR A 295 -15.48 6.67 -2.98
CA THR A 295 -14.33 7.40 -2.43
C THR A 295 -13.65 6.59 -1.35
N VAL A 296 -12.37 6.30 -1.51
CA VAL A 296 -11.52 5.70 -0.49
C VAL A 296 -10.63 6.78 0.09
N TRP A 297 -10.88 7.10 1.36
CA TRP A 297 -10.22 8.18 2.08
C TRP A 297 -9.29 7.59 3.13
N ILE A 298 -7.98 7.79 3.00
CA ILE A 298 -6.97 7.22 3.90
C ILE A 298 -6.25 8.35 4.63
N ASN A 299 -6.44 8.45 5.95
CA ASN A 299 -5.76 9.42 6.82
C ASN A 299 -5.71 10.86 6.25
N GLY A 300 -6.87 11.43 5.90
CA GLY A 300 -6.98 12.78 5.35
C GLY A 300 -7.53 13.82 6.32
N THR A 301 -7.91 14.96 5.77
CA THR A 301 -8.69 16.01 6.46
C THR A 301 -10.06 16.16 5.80
N SER A 302 -11.08 16.53 6.59
CA SER A 302 -12.44 16.86 6.11
C SER A 302 -12.70 18.38 6.01
N PHE A 303 -11.64 19.15 6.23
CA PHE A 303 -11.54 20.60 6.12
C PHE A 303 -10.27 20.91 5.34
N LEU A 304 -10.24 22.05 4.63
CA LEU A 304 -9.09 22.47 3.85
C LEU A 304 -8.00 22.99 4.79
N TYR A 305 -6.81 22.39 4.76
CA TYR A 305 -5.64 22.90 5.47
C TYR A 305 -4.54 23.37 4.53
N GLY A 306 -3.92 24.50 4.88
CA GLY A 306 -2.76 25.09 4.21
C GLY A 306 -3.05 25.72 2.84
N ASN A 307 -3.92 25.10 2.04
CA ASN A 307 -4.22 25.49 0.67
C ASN A 307 -5.72 25.65 0.47
N PRO A 308 -6.21 26.83 0.02
CA PRO A 308 -7.61 27.01 -0.30
C PRO A 308 -8.00 26.16 -1.51
N LEU A 309 -9.30 25.87 -1.63
CA LEU A 309 -9.87 25.21 -2.80
C LEU A 309 -10.60 26.23 -3.68
N LEU A 310 -10.37 26.14 -4.99
CA LEU A 310 -11.05 26.90 -6.03
C LEU A 310 -11.83 25.96 -6.94
N TYR A 311 -13.07 26.32 -7.30
CA TYR A 311 -13.86 25.58 -8.27
C TYR A 311 -14.93 26.46 -8.91
N LYS A 312 -14.91 26.68 -10.23
CA LYS A 312 -15.99 27.43 -10.94
C LYS A 312 -16.37 28.77 -10.27
N GLY A 313 -15.37 29.51 -9.77
CA GLY A 313 -15.56 30.78 -9.06
C GLY A 313 -15.87 30.67 -7.56
N LEU A 314 -16.19 29.47 -7.04
CA LEU A 314 -16.24 29.20 -5.61
C LEU A 314 -14.83 29.18 -5.03
N ARG A 315 -14.66 29.79 -3.85
CA ARG A 315 -13.44 29.70 -3.05
C ARG A 315 -13.77 29.22 -1.65
N ILE A 316 -13.22 28.07 -1.26
CA ILE A 316 -13.23 27.59 0.13
C ILE A 316 -11.88 27.96 0.75
N PRO A 317 -11.83 28.83 1.77
CA PRO A 317 -10.59 29.16 2.45
C PRO A 317 -9.99 27.92 3.12
N SER A 318 -8.70 27.98 3.44
CA SER A 318 -8.02 26.96 4.23
C SER A 318 -7.73 27.44 5.64
N ILE A 319 -7.73 26.49 6.56
CA ILE A 319 -7.19 26.66 7.91
C ILE A 319 -5.66 26.72 7.79
N PRO A 320 -5.00 27.79 8.27
CA PRO A 320 -3.55 27.87 8.25
C PRO A 320 -2.92 26.88 9.23
N TYR A 321 -1.71 26.41 8.90
CA TYR A 321 -0.87 25.66 9.83
C TYR A 321 -0.27 26.60 10.87
N GLN A 322 -0.33 26.21 12.15
CA GLN A 322 0.32 26.93 13.25
C GLN A 322 1.74 26.42 13.42
N THR A 323 2.65 26.90 12.55
CA THR A 323 4.04 26.43 12.50
C THR A 323 4.81 26.63 13.81
N GLU A 324 4.42 27.62 14.62
CA GLU A 324 4.95 27.89 15.95
C GLU A 324 4.63 26.78 16.97
N ARG A 325 3.67 25.90 16.67
CA ARG A 325 3.33 24.72 17.48
C ARG A 325 4.04 23.45 17.04
N MET A 326 4.98 23.54 16.09
CA MET A 326 5.75 22.38 15.63
C MET A 326 6.44 21.69 16.81
N LEU A 327 6.28 20.37 16.88
CA LEU A 327 6.95 19.55 17.88
C LEU A 327 8.15 18.86 17.22
N PHE A 328 9.17 18.59 18.03
CA PHE A 328 10.36 17.85 17.62
C PHE A 328 10.53 16.64 18.53
N THR A 329 10.81 15.50 17.92
CA THR A 329 11.20 14.29 18.65
C THR A 329 12.64 14.39 19.14
N GLU A 330 13.05 13.50 20.05
CA GLU A 330 14.44 13.40 20.52
C GLU A 330 15.43 13.14 19.37
N LEU A 331 14.97 12.53 18.27
CA LEU A 331 15.73 12.29 17.06
C LEU A 331 15.80 13.49 16.10
N GLY A 332 15.22 14.64 16.48
CA GLY A 332 15.17 15.86 15.66
C GLY A 332 14.17 15.83 14.50
N ALA A 333 13.30 14.81 14.44
CA ALA A 333 12.22 14.75 13.44
C ALA A 333 11.03 15.62 13.85
N MET A 334 10.41 16.26 12.86
CA MET A 334 9.21 17.09 12.99
C MET A 334 7.97 16.24 13.19
N ASP A 335 7.18 16.62 14.18
CA ASP A 335 5.89 16.02 14.49
C ASP A 335 4.80 17.07 14.27
N ASN A 336 4.02 16.84 13.21
CA ASN A 336 3.04 17.80 12.72
C ASN A 336 1.75 17.79 13.55
N SER A 337 1.56 16.86 14.49
CA SER A 337 0.28 16.65 15.16
C SER A 337 -0.29 17.91 15.83
N ALA A 338 0.56 18.83 16.29
CA ALA A 338 0.16 20.07 16.96
C ALA A 338 0.00 21.30 16.05
N ILE A 339 0.41 21.23 14.78
CA ILE A 339 0.32 22.38 13.85
C ILE A 339 -1.08 22.53 13.25
N PHE A 340 -1.90 21.48 13.33
CA PHE A 340 -3.28 21.49 12.84
C PHE A 340 -4.18 22.12 13.90
N THR A 341 -4.69 23.32 13.60
CA THR A 341 -5.76 23.96 14.37
C THR A 341 -6.96 23.02 14.51
N ASP A 342 -7.62 22.98 15.67
CA ASP A 342 -8.83 22.16 15.83
C ASP A 342 -9.96 22.65 14.90
N PRO A 343 -10.43 21.81 13.95
CA PRO A 343 -11.46 22.21 12.98
C PRO A 343 -12.83 22.45 13.62
N ARG A 344 -13.07 22.03 14.88
CA ARG A 344 -14.34 22.26 15.59
C ARG A 344 -14.52 23.70 16.03
N SER A 345 -13.48 24.51 15.99
CA SER A 345 -13.59 25.95 16.25
C SER A 345 -14.55 26.60 15.24
N PRO A 346 -15.51 27.44 15.67
CA PRO A 346 -16.42 28.14 14.76
C PRO A 346 -15.70 28.94 13.66
N ALA A 347 -14.49 29.43 13.92
CA ALA A 347 -13.65 30.14 12.96
C ALA A 347 -13.20 29.27 11.76
N CYS A 348 -13.22 27.95 11.92
CA CYS A 348 -12.81 26.99 10.90
C CYS A 348 -13.96 26.52 9.99
N SER A 349 -15.21 26.84 10.34
CA SER A 349 -16.42 26.38 9.65
C SER A 349 -16.42 26.67 8.15
N ALA A 350 -15.92 27.84 7.74
CA ALA A 350 -15.84 28.23 6.33
C ALA A 350 -14.86 27.37 5.50
N SER A 351 -13.99 26.60 6.15
CA SER A 351 -13.01 25.72 5.49
C SER A 351 -13.49 24.26 5.38
N ALA A 352 -14.71 23.95 5.80
CA ALA A 352 -15.26 22.60 5.73
C ALA A 352 -15.45 22.15 4.27
N ILE A 353 -15.04 20.92 3.95
CA ILE A 353 -15.45 20.28 2.69
C ILE A 353 -16.94 19.94 2.82
N PRO A 354 -17.80 20.29 1.85
CA PRO A 354 -19.25 20.05 1.94
C PRO A 354 -19.60 18.59 1.66
N VAL A 355 -19.22 17.71 2.59
CA VAL A 355 -19.41 16.24 2.46
C VAL A 355 -20.87 15.84 2.39
N GLU A 356 -21.78 16.65 2.94
CA GLU A 356 -23.22 16.46 2.84
C GLU A 356 -23.75 16.49 1.38
N LYS A 357 -22.94 16.95 0.42
CA LYS A 357 -23.27 16.94 -1.02
C LYS A 357 -22.81 15.67 -1.75
N ILE A 358 -22.06 14.80 -1.09
CA ILE A 358 -21.54 13.57 -1.70
C ILE A 358 -22.70 12.65 -2.07
N GLN A 359 -22.76 12.26 -3.34
CA GLN A 359 -23.76 11.31 -3.87
C GLN A 359 -23.27 9.86 -3.84
N GLY A 360 -21.95 9.66 -3.91
CA GLY A 360 -21.31 8.35 -3.85
C GLY A 360 -21.17 7.79 -2.43
N LYS A 361 -20.55 6.61 -2.31
CA LYS A 361 -20.19 6.01 -1.02
C LYS A 361 -18.76 6.36 -0.62
N VAL A 362 -18.50 6.46 0.68
CA VAL A 362 -17.17 6.80 1.24
C VAL A 362 -16.67 5.71 2.18
N LEU A 363 -15.49 5.16 1.91
CA LEU A 363 -14.75 4.31 2.83
C LEU A 363 -13.66 5.13 3.53
N PHE A 364 -13.82 5.38 4.82
CA PHE A 364 -12.80 6.00 5.66
C PHE A 364 -11.86 4.92 6.20
N VAL A 365 -10.56 5.13 6.06
CA VAL A 365 -9.49 4.28 6.59
C VAL A 365 -8.60 5.15 7.48
N VAL A 366 -8.60 4.88 8.79
CA VAL A 366 -7.86 5.68 9.77
C VAL A 366 -6.87 4.84 10.57
N GLY A 367 -5.66 5.38 10.72
CA GLY A 367 -4.69 4.92 11.71
C GLY A 367 -4.83 5.76 12.98
N GLU A 368 -5.07 5.11 14.13
CA GLU A 368 -5.26 5.85 15.39
C GLU A 368 -3.95 6.36 16.00
N ALA A 369 -2.81 5.85 15.53
CA ALA A 369 -1.47 6.29 15.92
C ALA A 369 -0.86 7.25 14.88
N ASP A 370 -1.68 7.92 14.08
CA ASP A 370 -1.26 8.95 13.13
C ASP A 370 -0.62 10.15 13.85
N ARG A 371 0.64 10.45 13.50
CA ARG A 371 1.41 11.59 14.04
C ARG A 371 1.53 12.78 13.07
N SER A 372 0.91 12.70 11.89
CA SER A 372 0.73 13.87 11.04
C SER A 372 -0.41 14.76 11.55
N PHE A 373 -1.55 14.16 11.89
CA PHE A 373 -2.71 14.82 12.49
C PHE A 373 -3.73 13.78 12.97
N ASN A 374 -4.75 14.20 13.71
CA ASN A 374 -5.82 13.31 14.19
C ASN A 374 -6.80 12.94 13.06
N SER A 375 -6.40 11.99 12.20
CA SER A 375 -7.22 11.48 11.09
C SER A 375 -8.59 10.95 11.53
N LYS A 376 -8.67 10.32 12.72
CA LYS A 376 -9.92 9.80 13.28
C LYS A 376 -10.93 10.91 13.57
N LEU A 377 -10.48 12.03 14.15
CA LEU A 377 -11.32 13.20 14.37
C LEU A 377 -11.89 13.73 13.04
N PHE A 378 -11.06 13.86 12.00
CA PHE A 378 -11.53 14.35 10.70
C PHE A 378 -12.54 13.42 10.04
N ALA A 379 -12.36 12.10 10.15
CA ALA A 379 -13.33 11.12 9.67
C ALA A 379 -14.66 11.24 10.43
N GLN A 380 -14.64 11.35 11.76
CA GLN A 380 -15.84 11.54 12.59
C GLN A 380 -16.62 12.81 12.21
N LEU A 381 -15.93 13.94 12.05
CA LEU A 381 -16.56 15.21 11.65
C LEU A 381 -17.15 15.18 10.23
N ALA A 382 -16.64 14.32 9.35
CA ALA A 382 -17.26 14.08 8.05
C ALA A 382 -18.50 13.19 8.18
N MET A 383 -18.39 12.10 8.95
CA MET A 383 -19.48 11.14 9.18
C MET A 383 -20.70 11.77 9.87
N GLU A 384 -20.49 12.76 10.75
CA GLU A 384 -21.56 13.53 11.40
C GLU A 384 -22.44 14.31 10.40
N ARG A 385 -21.89 14.65 9.23
CA ARG A 385 -22.58 15.42 8.17
C ARG A 385 -23.02 14.56 7.00
N LEU A 386 -22.55 13.32 6.91
CA LEU A 386 -22.92 12.36 5.88
C LEU A 386 -24.19 11.57 6.28
N PRO A 387 -25.02 11.15 5.31
CA PRO A 387 -26.07 10.16 5.56
C PRO A 387 -25.50 8.87 6.14
N GLN A 388 -26.22 8.21 7.06
CA GLN A 388 -25.73 7.03 7.78
C GLN A 388 -25.35 5.85 6.87
N ASP A 389 -25.99 5.71 5.71
CA ASP A 389 -25.71 4.65 4.74
C ASP A 389 -24.65 5.05 3.72
N ALA A 390 -24.18 6.30 3.73
CA ALA A 390 -23.24 6.84 2.74
C ALA A 390 -21.77 6.49 3.03
N TYR A 391 -21.46 5.95 4.22
CA TYR A 391 -20.08 5.68 4.61
C TYR A 391 -19.84 4.37 5.35
N ARG A 392 -18.57 3.98 5.40
CA ARG A 392 -18.03 2.95 6.29
C ARG A 392 -16.70 3.41 6.87
N LEU A 393 -16.42 3.09 8.13
CA LEU A 393 -15.17 3.43 8.81
C LEU A 393 -14.38 2.16 9.15
N LEU A 394 -13.11 2.13 8.75
CA LEU A 394 -12.10 1.19 9.20
C LEU A 394 -11.13 1.95 10.10
N SER A 395 -11.11 1.62 11.39
CA SER A 395 -10.27 2.27 12.40
C SER A 395 -9.26 1.29 12.96
N TYR A 396 -7.98 1.60 12.85
CA TYR A 396 -6.89 0.69 13.21
C TYR A 396 -6.04 1.26 14.35
N PRO A 397 -6.25 0.79 15.59
CA PRO A 397 -5.37 1.09 16.72
C PRO A 397 -3.92 0.73 16.41
N GLY A 398 -2.99 1.60 16.78
CA GLY A 398 -1.55 1.39 16.56
C GLY A 398 -1.07 1.57 15.11
N ALA A 399 -1.94 1.84 14.13
CA ALA A 399 -1.50 2.17 12.77
C ALA A 399 -1.22 3.68 12.61
N GLY A 400 -0.11 4.03 11.95
CA GLY A 400 0.27 5.41 11.65
C GLY A 400 -0.36 6.01 10.39
N HIS A 401 0.21 7.14 9.95
CA HIS A 401 -0.29 7.94 8.82
C HIS A 401 -0.19 7.22 7.46
N LEU A 402 0.90 6.49 7.22
CA LEU A 402 1.22 5.92 5.91
C LEU A 402 0.67 4.48 5.73
N ILE A 403 -0.66 4.33 5.70
CA ILE A 403 -1.28 3.03 5.40
C ILE A 403 -1.13 2.73 3.90
N GLU A 404 -0.09 1.98 3.55
CA GLU A 404 0.24 1.57 2.19
C GLU A 404 -0.31 0.18 1.83
N PRO A 405 -0.23 -0.27 0.55
CA PRO A 405 -0.62 -1.62 0.19
C PRO A 405 0.12 -2.73 0.97
N PRO A 406 -0.47 -3.92 1.13
CA PRO A 406 0.03 -4.99 1.99
C PRO A 406 1.44 -5.39 1.60
N GLY A 407 2.27 -5.63 2.62
CA GLY A 407 3.64 -6.00 2.37
C GLY A 407 4.66 -4.87 2.45
N SER A 408 4.25 -3.62 2.67
CA SER A 408 5.18 -2.52 2.95
C SER A 408 5.72 -2.58 4.36
N PRO A 409 7.01 -2.28 4.54
CA PRO A 409 7.51 -2.03 5.86
C PRO A 409 6.89 -0.76 6.45
N LEU A 410 6.62 -0.79 7.76
CA LEU A 410 6.28 0.42 8.49
C LEU A 410 7.40 1.45 8.30
N CYS A 411 6.99 2.68 8.00
CA CYS A 411 7.87 3.84 8.03
C CYS A 411 7.32 4.86 9.04
N SER A 412 7.80 4.79 10.28
CA SER A 412 7.33 5.67 11.36
C SER A 412 7.90 7.09 11.28
N ILE A 413 9.07 7.26 10.66
CA ILE A 413 9.73 8.54 10.43
C ILE A 413 10.46 8.49 9.08
N SER A 414 10.32 9.50 8.23
CA SER A 414 11.14 9.62 7.02
C SER A 414 11.43 11.05 6.60
N SER A 415 12.52 11.23 5.86
CA SER A 415 12.71 12.43 5.03
C SER A 415 11.57 12.52 4.00
N LEU A 416 11.10 13.75 3.77
CA LEU A 416 10.07 14.06 2.79
C LEU A 416 10.60 15.15 1.86
N ARG A 417 10.36 14.99 0.55
CA ARG A 417 10.76 16.02 -0.42
C ARG A 417 10.12 17.36 -0.06
N GLY A 418 10.93 18.42 -0.02
CA GLY A 418 10.47 19.77 0.32
C GLY A 418 10.34 20.04 1.83
N SER A 419 10.49 19.02 2.67
CA SER A 419 10.57 19.20 4.12
C SER A 419 12.02 19.48 4.55
N PRO A 420 12.28 20.46 5.44
CA PRO A 420 13.64 20.75 5.93
C PRO A 420 14.20 19.66 6.85
N LEU A 421 13.33 18.88 7.50
CA LEU A 421 13.68 17.84 8.45
C LEU A 421 12.83 16.57 8.22
N PRO A 422 13.25 15.39 8.73
CA PRO A 422 12.42 14.19 8.73
C PRO A 422 11.09 14.44 9.43
N VAL A 423 10.04 13.74 9.00
CA VAL A 423 8.67 13.87 9.53
C VAL A 423 8.23 12.58 10.19
N VAL A 424 7.54 12.69 11.32
CA VAL A 424 6.94 11.58 12.06
C VAL A 424 5.57 11.23 11.46
N TRP A 425 5.40 9.96 11.12
CA TRP A 425 4.16 9.37 10.60
C TRP A 425 3.41 8.56 11.66
N GLY A 426 4.14 8.07 12.66
CA GLY A 426 3.60 7.22 13.72
C GLY A 426 3.40 5.76 13.31
N GLY A 427 2.71 5.01 14.15
CA GLY A 427 2.44 3.58 13.96
C GLY A 427 3.41 2.65 14.69
N GLU A 428 2.92 1.46 14.98
CA GLU A 428 3.63 0.35 15.60
C GLU A 428 3.76 -0.80 14.58
N PRO A 429 4.87 -1.57 14.56
CA PRO A 429 5.13 -2.52 13.47
C PRO A 429 4.00 -3.53 13.23
N GLU A 430 3.56 -4.25 14.26
CA GLU A 430 2.58 -5.32 14.11
C GLU A 430 1.15 -4.81 13.84
N PRO A 431 0.61 -3.83 14.59
CA PRO A 431 -0.71 -3.28 14.29
C PRO A 431 -0.77 -2.63 12.91
N HIS A 432 0.30 -1.93 12.49
CA HIS A 432 0.35 -1.28 11.20
C HIS A 432 0.37 -2.29 10.04
N ALA A 433 1.19 -3.35 10.14
CA ALA A 433 1.20 -4.41 9.12
C ALA A 433 -0.17 -5.08 8.94
N ARG A 434 -0.90 -5.34 10.04
CA ARG A 434 -2.28 -5.86 10.00
C ARG A 434 -3.24 -4.87 9.37
N ALA A 435 -3.15 -3.59 9.72
CA ALA A 435 -3.97 -2.53 9.17
C ALA A 435 -3.82 -2.45 7.65
N GLN A 436 -2.58 -2.48 7.13
CA GLN A 436 -2.32 -2.48 5.69
C GLN A 436 -2.91 -3.71 5.00
N GLN A 437 -2.78 -4.90 5.60
CA GLN A 437 -3.33 -6.13 5.03
C GLN A 437 -4.87 -6.09 4.95
N GLN A 438 -5.53 -5.78 6.05
CA GLN A 438 -6.99 -5.77 6.15
C GLN A 438 -7.59 -4.63 5.33
N SER A 439 -7.08 -3.41 5.48
CA SER A 439 -7.64 -2.26 4.77
C SER A 439 -7.56 -2.44 3.26
N TRP A 440 -6.49 -3.04 2.73
CA TRP A 440 -6.38 -3.29 1.29
C TRP A 440 -7.45 -4.25 0.76
N GLN A 441 -7.74 -5.33 1.49
CA GLN A 441 -8.81 -6.26 1.13
C GLN A 441 -10.16 -5.52 1.09
N GLU A 442 -10.44 -4.74 2.13
CA GLU A 442 -11.67 -3.96 2.25
C GLU A 442 -11.79 -2.85 1.18
N ILE A 443 -10.67 -2.20 0.82
CA ILE A 443 -10.59 -1.18 -0.24
C ILE A 443 -10.92 -1.80 -1.59
N VAL A 444 -10.31 -2.94 -1.92
CA VAL A 444 -10.55 -3.62 -3.20
C VAL A 444 -12.01 -4.07 -3.28
N GLN A 445 -12.52 -4.73 -2.24
CA GLN A 445 -13.91 -5.17 -2.19
C GLN A 445 -14.89 -3.99 -2.30
N PHE A 446 -14.60 -2.88 -1.62
CA PHE A 446 -15.41 -1.66 -1.70
C PHE A 446 -15.44 -1.10 -3.13
N LEU A 447 -14.28 -0.95 -3.78
CA LEU A 447 -14.19 -0.46 -5.15
C LEU A 447 -14.89 -1.42 -6.14
N GLU A 448 -14.73 -2.73 -5.97
CA GLU A 448 -15.42 -3.73 -6.79
C GLU A 448 -16.94 -3.60 -6.65
N LEU A 449 -17.45 -3.51 -5.42
CA LEU A 449 -18.87 -3.40 -5.13
C LEU A 449 -19.49 -2.11 -5.70
N GLN A 450 -18.83 -0.97 -5.48
CA GLN A 450 -19.37 0.34 -5.88
C GLN A 450 -19.19 0.63 -7.37
N LEU A 451 -18.16 0.06 -8.01
CA LEU A 451 -17.90 0.31 -9.43
C LEU A 451 -18.45 -0.79 -10.35
N SER A 452 -18.83 -1.96 -9.83
CA SER A 452 -19.36 -3.10 -10.61
C SER A 452 -20.83 -3.41 -10.28
N PRO A 453 -21.79 -2.80 -11.01
CA PRO A 453 -23.22 -2.98 -10.72
C PRO A 453 -23.73 -4.44 -10.83
N ALA A 454 -23.01 -5.34 -11.52
CA ALA A 454 -23.41 -6.75 -11.64
C ALA A 454 -23.37 -7.54 -10.30
N LEU A 455 -22.62 -7.09 -9.29
CA LEU A 455 -22.57 -7.69 -7.96
C LEU A 455 -23.67 -7.16 -7.02
N ALA A 456 -24.15 -5.92 -7.24
CA ALA A 456 -25.18 -5.30 -6.41
C ALA A 456 -26.58 -5.91 -6.61
N ILE A 457 -26.81 -6.66 -7.69
CA ILE A 457 -28.11 -7.31 -8.00
C ILE A 457 -28.22 -8.72 -7.35
N LYS A 458 -27.15 -9.24 -6.73
CA LYS A 458 -27.10 -10.61 -6.16
C LYS A 458 -26.94 -10.69 -4.64
N LEU A 459 -27.00 -9.57 -3.94
CA LEU A 459 -27.15 -9.48 -2.48
C LEU A 459 -28.54 -8.91 -2.19
#